data_AF-A0A7J5EH39-F1
#
_entry.id   AF-A0A7J5EH39-F1
#
_cell.length_a   1.000
_cell.length_b   1.000
_cell.length_c   1.000
_cell.angle_alpha   90.00
_cell.angle_beta   90.00
_cell.angle_gamma   90.00
#
_symmetry.space_group_name_H-M   'P 1'
#
loop_
_entity.id
_entity.type
_entity.pdbx_description
1 polymer ?
#
loop_
_entity_poly.entity_id
_entity_poly.type
_entity_poly.pdbx_seq_one_letter_code
_entity_poly.pdbx_strand_id
1 'polypeptide(L)'
;ELEARAAAAGTAALWDDLHAVDPGSAARIDPNDRKRLVRALEVFRVTGETMTEHHRRHDHKAVAPRYAHVLVGVAPPRDRLYGVIDARVDAMMAAGLVDEVKALRAAGYAPPLRSQQAIGYAELHAHLDGRSDLSRAIELVKRNSRRYARRQLSWYRPDPAVRWADSPAAVDVDSLRRYLGGHSS
;
A
#
# COMPACT_ATOMS: atom_id res chain seq x y z
N GLU A 1 1.45 -4.47 23.91
CA GLU A 1 1.58 -3.37 24.90
C GLU A 1 1.43 -1.99 24.26
N LEU A 2 2.26 -1.62 23.27
CA LEU A 2 2.21 -0.29 22.64
C LEU A 2 0.87 0.01 21.93
N GLU A 3 0.30 -0.94 21.19
CA GLU A 3 -1.05 -0.78 20.60
C GLU A 3 -2.15 -0.56 21.67
N ALA A 4 -2.04 -1.23 22.82
CA ALA A 4 -2.99 -1.07 23.92
C ALA A 4 -2.84 0.28 24.61
N ARG A 5 -1.60 0.74 24.82
CA ARG A 5 -1.30 2.09 25.34
C ARG A 5 -1.82 3.18 24.39
N ALA A 6 -1.62 3.02 23.09
CA ALA A 6 -2.15 3.93 22.08
C ALA A 6 -3.68 4.01 22.10
N ALA A 7 -4.35 2.87 22.30
CA ALA A 7 -5.80 2.79 22.39
C ALA A 7 -6.35 3.44 23.67
N ALA A 8 -5.61 3.38 24.78
CA ALA A 8 -6.03 3.88 26.09
C ALA A 8 -5.72 5.38 26.32
N ALA A 9 -4.53 5.85 25.91
CA ALA A 9 -4.02 7.19 26.22
C ALA A 9 -3.87 8.10 24.99
N GLY A 10 -4.23 7.62 23.81
CA GLY A 10 -3.99 8.32 22.54
C GLY A 10 -2.54 8.22 22.07
N THR A 11 -2.22 8.92 20.98
CA THR A 11 -0.91 8.83 20.32
C THR A 11 0.12 9.85 20.82
N ALA A 12 -0.29 10.87 21.58
CA ALA A 12 0.59 11.92 22.09
C ALA A 12 1.75 11.34 22.93
N ALA A 13 1.43 10.49 23.91
CA ALA A 13 2.44 9.85 24.74
C ALA A 13 3.39 8.94 23.94
N LEU A 14 2.92 8.32 22.85
CA LEU A 14 3.78 7.54 21.96
C LEU A 14 4.67 8.42 21.08
N TRP A 15 4.18 9.61 20.70
CA TRP A 15 4.99 10.57 19.99
C TRP A 15 6.09 11.13 20.90
N ASP A 16 5.79 11.45 22.16
CA ASP A 16 6.77 11.91 23.14
C ASP A 16 7.84 10.83 23.40
N ASP A 17 7.40 9.58 23.63
CA ASP A 17 8.29 8.42 23.77
C ASP A 17 9.21 8.30 22.53
N LEU A 18 8.65 8.43 21.32
CA LEU A 18 9.42 8.37 20.09
C LEU A 18 10.37 9.56 19.94
N HIS A 19 9.94 10.77 20.29
CA HIS A 19 10.76 11.97 20.20
C HIS A 19 11.97 11.91 21.12
N ALA A 20 11.83 11.31 22.30
CA ALA A 20 12.93 11.12 23.24
C ALA A 20 14.00 10.14 22.72
N VAL A 21 13.61 9.08 21.99
CA VAL A 21 14.54 8.02 21.56
C VAL A 21 15.00 8.15 20.10
N ASP A 22 14.16 8.72 19.22
CA ASP A 22 14.43 8.90 17.80
C ASP A 22 13.79 10.21 17.28
N PRO A 23 14.40 11.38 17.59
CA PRO A 23 13.91 12.68 17.11
C PRO A 23 13.78 12.74 15.58
N GLY A 24 14.65 12.04 14.85
CA GLY A 24 14.66 12.02 13.39
C GLY A 24 13.44 11.32 12.79
N SER A 25 12.94 10.26 13.42
CA SER A 25 11.68 9.62 13.02
C SER A 25 10.47 10.39 13.53
N ALA A 26 10.52 10.96 14.74
CA ALA A 26 9.45 11.78 15.29
C ALA A 26 9.14 13.02 14.44
N ALA A 27 10.15 13.64 13.82
CA ALA A 27 9.97 14.75 12.89
C ALA A 27 9.30 14.36 11.56
N ARG A 28 9.35 13.07 11.18
CA ARG A 28 8.82 12.57 9.90
C ARG A 28 7.46 11.88 10.02
N ILE A 29 7.13 11.38 11.21
CA ILE A 29 5.91 10.65 11.49
C ILE A 29 4.86 11.63 12.04
N ASP A 30 3.69 11.66 11.41
CA ASP A 30 2.56 12.44 11.92
C ASP A 30 2.19 11.96 13.34
N PRO A 31 2.01 12.85 14.32
CA PRO A 31 1.65 12.48 15.69
C PRO A 31 0.35 11.66 15.80
N ASN A 32 -0.52 11.68 14.79
CA ASN A 32 -1.75 10.90 14.73
C ASN A 32 -1.57 9.55 14.00
N ASP A 33 -0.42 9.30 13.36
CA ASP A 33 -0.13 8.03 12.69
C ASP A 33 0.31 6.96 13.71
N ARG A 34 -0.68 6.45 14.45
CA ARG A 34 -0.52 5.40 15.47
C ARG A 34 0.32 4.23 14.97
N LYS A 35 0.07 3.76 13.74
CA LYS A 35 0.75 2.58 13.19
C LYS A 35 2.24 2.83 13.01
N ARG A 36 2.62 4.00 12.50
CA ARG A 36 4.04 4.36 12.33
C ARG A 36 4.72 4.60 13.67
N LEU A 37 4.05 5.25 14.61
CA LEU A 37 4.58 5.48 15.96
C LEU A 37 4.87 4.17 16.70
N VAL A 38 3.88 3.27 16.75
CA VAL A 38 4.03 1.94 17.36
C VAL A 38 5.19 1.19 16.67
N ARG A 39 5.22 1.16 15.34
CA ARG A 39 6.27 0.44 14.61
C ARG A 39 7.67 0.99 14.88
N ALA A 40 7.85 2.30 14.96
CA ALA A 40 9.15 2.91 15.23
C ALA A 40 9.64 2.55 16.64
N LEU A 41 8.77 2.64 17.64
CA LEU A 41 9.07 2.25 19.02
C LEU A 41 9.30 0.74 19.18
N GLU A 42 8.55 -0.10 18.45
CA GLU A 42 8.76 -1.55 18.45
C GLU A 42 10.13 -1.94 17.91
N VAL A 43 10.59 -1.31 16.81
CA VAL A 43 11.93 -1.55 16.28
C VAL A 43 12.97 -1.23 17.34
N PHE A 44 12.92 -0.03 17.93
CA PHE A 44 13.86 0.37 18.98
C PHE A 44 13.84 -0.56 20.19
N ARG A 45 12.67 -0.96 20.69
CA ARG A 45 12.56 -1.88 21.84
C ARG A 45 13.10 -3.28 21.56
N VAL A 46 12.97 -3.77 20.33
CA VAL A 46 13.40 -5.13 19.96
C VAL A 46 14.88 -5.18 19.59
N THR A 47 15.37 -4.18 18.85
CA THR A 47 16.73 -4.19 18.27
C THR A 47 17.72 -3.31 19.02
N GLY A 48 17.24 -2.37 19.85
CA GLY A 48 18.05 -1.30 20.43
C GLY A 48 18.44 -0.20 19.44
N GLU A 49 18.07 -0.35 18.15
CA GLU A 49 18.40 0.57 17.08
C GLU A 49 17.19 1.45 16.73
N THR A 50 17.42 2.75 16.54
CA THR A 50 16.35 3.67 16.16
C THR A 50 15.87 3.43 14.73
N MET A 51 14.64 3.84 14.42
CA MET A 51 14.10 3.72 13.06
C MET A 51 14.87 4.62 12.07
N THR A 52 15.43 5.75 12.53
CA THR A 52 16.32 6.60 11.74
C THR A 52 17.62 5.88 11.37
N GLU A 53 18.29 5.24 12.32
CA GLU A 53 19.50 4.46 12.06
C GLU A 53 19.22 3.27 11.15
N HIS A 54 18.11 2.57 11.40
CA HIS A 54 17.68 1.43 10.60
C HIS A 54 17.43 1.85 9.14
N HIS A 55 16.73 2.97 8.92
CA HIS A 55 16.54 3.52 7.58
C HIS A 55 17.84 3.96 6.92
N ARG A 56 18.77 4.57 7.66
CA ARG A 56 20.08 4.97 7.12
C ARG A 56 20.90 3.76 6.69
N ARG A 57 20.88 2.68 7.46
CA ARG A 57 21.61 1.44 7.16
C ARG A 57 21.02 0.69 5.96
N HIS A 58 19.70 0.72 5.83
CA HIS A 58 18.94 0.07 4.76
C HIS A 58 18.48 1.05 3.69
N ASP A 59 19.17 2.18 3.53
CA ASP A 59 18.86 3.10 2.45
C ASP A 59 19.31 2.46 1.14
N HIS A 60 18.42 1.65 0.56
CA HIS A 60 18.63 0.97 -0.71
C HIS A 60 18.82 1.94 -1.87
N LYS A 61 18.59 3.26 -1.68
CA LYS A 61 18.95 4.28 -2.67
C LYS A 61 20.46 4.57 -2.68
N ALA A 62 21.16 4.31 -1.58
CA ALA A 62 22.61 4.45 -1.48
C ALA A 62 23.37 3.18 -1.95
N VAL A 63 22.67 2.06 -2.08
CA VAL A 63 23.24 0.79 -2.58
C VAL A 63 22.95 0.68 -4.07
N ALA A 64 23.99 0.48 -4.88
CA ALA A 64 23.81 0.24 -6.31
C ALA A 64 22.85 -0.95 -6.53
N PRO A 65 21.86 -0.83 -7.43
CA PRO A 65 20.89 -1.89 -7.65
C PRO A 65 21.61 -3.16 -8.12
N ARG A 66 21.17 -4.31 -7.59
CA ARG A 66 21.75 -5.62 -7.92
C ARG A 66 21.67 -5.94 -9.42
N TYR A 67 20.72 -5.35 -10.13
CA TYR A 67 20.50 -5.54 -11.56
C TYR A 67 20.21 -4.19 -12.23
N ALA A 68 20.71 -4.05 -13.46
CA ALA A 68 20.26 -3.01 -14.37
C ALA A 68 18.76 -3.17 -14.60
N HIS A 69 18.00 -2.09 -14.38
CA HIS A 69 16.55 -2.12 -14.50
C HIS A 69 16.04 -0.80 -15.07
N VAL A 70 14.81 -0.84 -15.59
CA VAL A 70 14.05 0.35 -15.99
C VAL A 70 12.71 0.32 -15.27
N LEU A 71 12.37 1.42 -14.58
CA LEU A 71 11.04 1.61 -14.04
C LEU A 71 10.15 2.24 -15.11
N VAL A 72 9.05 1.57 -15.44
CA VAL A 72 8.02 2.11 -16.32
C VAL A 72 6.72 2.19 -15.53
N GLY A 73 6.12 3.38 -15.50
CA GLY A 73 4.85 3.63 -14.86
C GLY A 73 3.77 3.91 -15.90
N VAL A 74 2.64 3.21 -15.84
CA VAL A 74 1.48 3.49 -16.69
C VAL A 74 0.46 4.31 -15.88
N ALA A 75 0.23 5.55 -16.29
CA ALA A 75 -0.60 6.51 -15.57
C ALA A 75 -1.58 7.23 -16.51
N PRO A 76 -2.66 6.56 -16.95
CA PRO A 76 -3.69 7.19 -17.76
C PRO A 76 -4.36 8.36 -17.01
N PRO A 77 -5.04 9.26 -17.75
CA PRO A 77 -5.91 10.28 -17.16
C PRO A 77 -6.85 9.69 -16.11
N ARG A 78 -7.13 10.48 -15.06
CA ARG A 78 -7.80 10.02 -13.84
C ARG A 78 -9.19 9.45 -14.11
N ASP A 79 -9.94 10.11 -14.97
CA ASP A 79 -11.27 9.70 -15.45
C ASP A 79 -11.21 8.31 -16.12
N ARG A 80 -10.27 8.10 -17.04
CA ARG A 80 -10.06 6.81 -17.69
C ARG A 80 -9.63 5.72 -16.70
N LEU A 81 -8.69 6.05 -15.82
CA LEU A 81 -8.21 5.12 -14.78
C LEU A 81 -9.37 4.66 -13.89
N TYR A 82 -10.22 5.58 -13.46
CA TYR A 82 -11.34 5.27 -12.57
C TYR A 82 -12.43 4.49 -13.30
N GLY A 83 -12.73 4.82 -14.56
CA GLY A 83 -13.65 4.05 -15.37
C GLY A 83 -13.23 2.59 -15.53
N VAL A 84 -11.94 2.33 -15.79
CA VAL A 84 -11.40 0.96 -15.90
C VAL A 84 -11.45 0.23 -14.57
N ILE A 85 -11.12 0.91 -13.45
CA ILE A 85 -11.21 0.31 -12.11
C ILE A 85 -12.64 -0.12 -11.78
N ASP A 86 -13.60 0.76 -12.05
CA ASP A 86 -15.01 0.52 -11.72
C ASP A 86 -15.57 -0.63 -12.55
N ALA A 87 -15.32 -0.61 -13.86
CA ALA A 87 -15.70 -1.70 -14.76
C ALA A 87 -15.06 -3.04 -14.37
N ARG A 88 -13.80 -3.03 -13.90
CA ARG A 88 -13.15 -4.25 -13.41
C ARG A 88 -13.82 -4.80 -12.16
N VAL A 89 -14.21 -3.94 -11.22
CA VAL A 89 -14.92 -4.38 -10.01
C VAL A 89 -16.28 -4.97 -10.39
N ASP A 90 -17.02 -4.34 -11.30
CA ASP A 90 -18.30 -4.87 -11.78
C ASP A 90 -18.12 -6.25 -12.45
N ALA A 91 -17.08 -6.41 -13.26
CA ALA A 91 -16.72 -7.69 -13.87
C ALA A 91 -16.35 -8.76 -12.83
N MET A 92 -15.63 -8.40 -11.76
CA MET A 92 -15.31 -9.33 -10.66
C MET A 92 -16.57 -9.79 -9.92
N MET A 93 -17.53 -8.88 -9.70
CA MET A 93 -18.81 -9.25 -9.08
C MET A 93 -19.62 -10.19 -9.97
N ALA A 94 -19.70 -9.88 -11.27
CA ALA A 94 -20.35 -10.74 -12.25
C ALA A 94 -19.68 -12.12 -12.38
N ALA A 95 -18.37 -12.19 -12.19
CA ALA A 95 -17.59 -13.43 -12.20
C ALA A 95 -17.70 -14.26 -10.90
N GLY A 96 -18.49 -13.81 -9.91
CA GLY A 96 -18.76 -14.58 -8.70
C GLY A 96 -17.84 -14.28 -7.51
N LEU A 97 -17.22 -13.10 -7.42
CA LEU A 97 -16.38 -12.72 -6.28
C LEU A 97 -17.11 -12.87 -4.92
N VAL A 98 -18.41 -12.58 -4.87
CA VAL A 98 -19.21 -12.75 -3.64
C VAL A 98 -19.22 -14.22 -3.20
N ASP A 99 -19.36 -15.14 -4.15
CA ASP A 99 -19.43 -16.58 -3.86
C ASP A 99 -18.04 -17.14 -3.53
N GLU A 100 -16.98 -16.61 -4.16
CA GLU A 100 -15.61 -16.90 -3.76
C GLU A 100 -15.36 -16.55 -2.28
N VAL A 101 -15.76 -15.35 -1.85
CA VAL A 101 -15.58 -14.91 -0.44
C VAL A 101 -16.41 -15.78 0.52
N LYS A 102 -17.65 -16.14 0.15
CA LYS A 102 -18.47 -17.08 0.94
C LYS A 102 -17.78 -18.44 1.08
N ALA A 103 -17.24 -19.00 -0.01
CA ALA A 103 -16.57 -20.29 -0.01
C ALA A 103 -15.31 -20.29 0.86
N LEU A 104 -14.48 -19.24 0.75
CA LEU A 104 -13.29 -19.06 1.58
C LEU A 104 -13.65 -18.95 3.06
N ARG A 105 -14.71 -18.20 3.38
CA ARG A 105 -15.21 -18.07 4.75
C ARG A 105 -15.70 -19.40 5.30
N ALA A 106 -16.44 -20.17 4.51
CA ALA A 106 -16.91 -21.50 4.89
C ALA A 106 -15.75 -22.48 5.13
N ALA A 107 -14.64 -22.33 4.39
CA ALA A 107 -13.40 -23.07 4.59
C ALA A 107 -12.54 -22.56 5.77
N GLY A 108 -13.03 -21.59 6.56
CA GLY A 108 -12.33 -21.04 7.73
C GLY A 108 -11.39 -19.86 7.44
N TYR A 109 -11.31 -19.39 6.19
CA TYR A 109 -10.52 -18.22 5.84
C TYR A 109 -11.35 -16.95 6.04
N ALA A 110 -11.20 -16.33 7.21
CA ALA A 110 -11.87 -15.09 7.58
C ALA A 110 -10.89 -14.08 8.21
N PRO A 111 -11.27 -12.80 8.36
CA PRO A 111 -10.53 -11.88 9.21
C PRO A 111 -10.28 -12.48 10.61
N PRO A 112 -9.10 -12.24 11.24
CA PRO A 112 -8.13 -11.19 10.94
C PRO A 112 -6.99 -11.60 9.98
N LEU A 113 -7.13 -12.68 9.20
CA LEU A 113 -6.11 -13.08 8.22
C LEU A 113 -5.80 -11.94 7.24
N ARG A 114 -4.50 -11.67 6.99
CA ARG A 114 -4.07 -10.56 6.10
C ARG A 114 -4.61 -10.68 4.69
N SER A 115 -4.69 -11.89 4.14
CA SER A 115 -5.28 -12.15 2.82
C SER A 115 -6.74 -11.73 2.76
N GLN A 116 -7.48 -11.94 3.86
CA GLN A 116 -8.90 -11.60 3.99
C GLN A 116 -9.14 -10.11 4.33
N GLN A 117 -8.08 -9.31 4.44
CA GLN A 117 -8.13 -7.86 4.63
C GLN A 117 -7.83 -7.07 3.34
N ALA A 118 -7.62 -7.77 2.22
CA ALA A 118 -7.45 -7.13 0.92
C ALA A 118 -8.74 -6.41 0.46
N ILE A 119 -8.57 -5.38 -0.38
CA ILE A 119 -9.69 -4.66 -1.00
C ILE A 119 -10.50 -5.64 -1.85
N GLY A 120 -11.82 -5.65 -1.71
CA GLY A 120 -12.71 -6.67 -2.25
C GLY A 120 -13.19 -7.59 -1.13
N TYR A 121 -12.26 -8.29 -0.50
CA TYR A 121 -12.56 -9.28 0.55
C TYR A 121 -13.06 -8.60 1.83
N ALA A 122 -12.37 -7.55 2.30
CA ALA A 122 -12.73 -6.90 3.56
C ALA A 122 -14.14 -6.30 3.53
N GLU A 123 -14.52 -5.66 2.40
CA GLU A 123 -15.85 -5.09 2.19
C GLU A 123 -16.93 -6.17 2.08
N LEU A 124 -16.63 -7.27 1.38
CA LEU A 124 -17.57 -8.39 1.23
C LEU A 124 -17.75 -9.17 2.54
N HIS A 125 -16.70 -9.34 3.36
CA HIS A 125 -16.85 -9.87 4.71
C HIS A 125 -17.77 -9.00 5.56
N ALA A 126 -17.64 -7.66 5.48
CA ALA A 126 -18.54 -6.75 6.18
C ALA A 126 -19.99 -6.87 5.71
N HIS A 127 -20.21 -7.09 4.41
CA HIS A 127 -21.54 -7.40 3.89
C HIS A 127 -22.09 -8.72 4.44
N LEU A 128 -21.29 -9.79 4.42
CA LEU A 128 -21.67 -11.11 4.94
C LEU A 128 -21.91 -11.10 6.46
N ASP A 129 -21.31 -10.16 7.19
CA ASP A 129 -21.57 -9.91 8.62
C ASP A 129 -22.85 -9.10 8.87
N GLY A 130 -23.57 -8.66 7.83
CA GLY A 130 -24.74 -7.79 7.95
C GLY A 130 -24.41 -6.33 8.29
N ARG A 131 -23.13 -5.92 8.21
CA ARG A 131 -22.70 -4.55 8.54
C ARG A 131 -22.86 -3.56 7.38
N SER A 132 -23.15 -4.06 6.17
CA SER A 132 -23.49 -3.26 4.99
C SER A 132 -24.31 -4.07 4.00
N ASP A 133 -25.16 -3.42 3.20
CA ASP A 133 -25.76 -4.08 2.03
C ASP A 133 -24.72 -4.32 0.92
N LEU A 134 -25.07 -5.18 -0.05
CA LEU A 134 -24.16 -5.60 -1.12
C LEU A 134 -23.79 -4.42 -2.04
N SER A 135 -24.76 -3.57 -2.38
CA SER A 135 -24.54 -2.40 -3.25
C SER A 135 -23.51 -1.45 -2.61
N ARG A 136 -23.66 -1.22 -1.31
CA ARG A 136 -22.72 -0.42 -0.53
C ARG A 136 -21.34 -1.07 -0.48
N ALA A 137 -21.25 -2.38 -0.29
CA ALA A 137 -19.97 -3.08 -0.32
C ALA A 137 -19.27 -2.92 -1.68
N ILE A 138 -19.98 -3.09 -2.79
CA ILE A 138 -19.45 -2.89 -4.15
C ILE A 138 -18.91 -1.46 -4.33
N GLU A 139 -19.67 -0.45 -3.91
CA GLU A 139 -19.22 0.95 -3.97
C GLU A 139 -17.97 1.21 -3.11
N LEU A 140 -17.87 0.56 -1.95
CA LEU A 140 -16.67 0.63 -1.11
C LEU A 140 -15.46 -0.02 -1.80
N VAL A 141 -15.63 -1.17 -2.45
CA VAL A 141 -14.56 -1.83 -3.22
C VAL A 141 -14.06 -0.92 -4.34
N LYS A 142 -14.96 -0.32 -5.13
CA LYS A 142 -14.61 0.63 -6.19
C LYS A 142 -13.84 1.83 -5.63
N ARG A 143 -14.40 2.49 -4.60
CA ARG A 143 -13.78 3.64 -3.94
C ARG A 143 -12.39 3.31 -3.39
N ASN A 144 -12.25 2.20 -2.68
CA ASN A 144 -11.00 1.82 -2.04
C ASN A 144 -9.96 1.40 -3.07
N SER A 145 -10.36 0.77 -4.18
CA SER A 145 -9.51 0.48 -5.34
C SER A 145 -8.98 1.75 -6.01
N ARG A 146 -9.83 2.77 -6.22
CA ARG A 146 -9.41 4.09 -6.73
C ARG A 146 -8.43 4.80 -5.78
N ARG A 147 -8.69 4.74 -4.47
CA ARG A 147 -7.78 5.28 -3.44
C ARG A 147 -6.44 4.55 -3.44
N TYR A 148 -6.45 3.24 -3.62
CA TYR A 148 -5.25 2.42 -3.72
C TYR A 148 -4.42 2.80 -4.95
N ALA A 149 -5.03 2.88 -6.14
CA ALA A 149 -4.38 3.34 -7.36
C ALA A 149 -3.77 4.75 -7.19
N ARG A 150 -4.52 5.68 -6.59
CA ARG A 150 -4.00 7.03 -6.28
C ARG A 150 -2.77 6.98 -5.37
N ARG A 151 -2.77 6.12 -4.34
CA ARG A 151 -1.63 5.96 -3.43
C ARG A 151 -0.42 5.39 -4.16
N GLN A 152 -0.61 4.39 -5.04
CA GLN A 152 0.47 3.85 -5.87
C GLN A 152 1.10 4.95 -6.73
N LEU A 153 0.28 5.74 -7.44
CA LEU A 153 0.79 6.87 -8.23
C LEU A 153 1.51 7.90 -7.36
N SER A 154 0.96 8.25 -6.21
CA SER A 154 1.59 9.22 -5.30
C SER A 154 2.92 8.71 -4.73
N TRP A 155 3.07 7.39 -4.59
CA TRP A 155 4.29 6.77 -4.10
C TRP A 155 5.40 6.76 -5.16
N TYR A 156 5.07 6.50 -6.42
CA TYR A 156 6.04 6.46 -7.52
C TYR A 156 6.33 7.83 -8.15
N ARG A 157 5.40 8.79 -8.08
CA ARG A 157 5.56 10.13 -8.71
C ARG A 157 6.85 10.88 -8.33
N PRO A 158 7.31 10.85 -7.06
CA PRO A 158 8.54 11.52 -6.68
C PRO A 158 9.82 10.85 -7.20
N ASP A 159 9.72 9.63 -7.74
CA ASP A 159 10.89 8.89 -8.23
C ASP A 159 11.21 9.29 -9.67
N PRO A 160 12.35 10.00 -9.91
CA PRO A 160 12.72 10.46 -11.23
C PRO A 160 13.14 9.31 -12.18
N ALA A 161 13.40 8.11 -11.67
CA ALA A 161 13.74 6.95 -12.49
C ALA A 161 12.52 6.37 -13.23
N VAL A 162 11.30 6.73 -12.81
CA VAL A 162 10.08 6.20 -13.42
C VAL A 162 9.80 6.90 -14.74
N ARG A 163 9.81 6.12 -15.82
CA ARG A 163 9.38 6.55 -17.14
C ARG A 163 7.87 6.40 -17.26
N TRP A 164 7.16 7.51 -17.30
CA TRP A 164 5.69 7.52 -17.34
C TRP A 164 5.14 7.43 -18.76
N ALA A 165 4.10 6.62 -18.93
CA ALA A 165 3.31 6.54 -20.16
C ALA A 165 1.81 6.61 -19.84
N ASP A 166 1.02 7.27 -20.69
CA ASP A 166 -0.43 7.43 -20.48
C ASP A 166 -1.23 6.15 -20.76
N SER A 167 -0.60 5.16 -21.40
CA SER A 167 -1.21 3.85 -21.64
C SER A 167 -0.12 2.79 -21.86
N PRO A 168 -0.44 1.49 -21.76
CA PRO A 168 0.52 0.44 -22.09
C PRO A 168 1.04 0.53 -23.53
N ALA A 169 0.20 0.96 -24.48
CA ALA A 169 0.57 1.12 -25.88
C ALA A 169 1.49 2.33 -26.13
N ALA A 170 1.51 3.30 -25.21
CA ALA A 170 2.38 4.47 -25.29
C ALA A 170 3.78 4.22 -24.69
N VAL A 171 4.05 3.01 -24.20
CA VAL A 171 5.39 2.65 -23.71
C VAL A 171 6.34 2.50 -24.90
N ASP A 172 7.38 3.32 -24.95
CA ASP A 172 8.44 3.24 -25.97
C ASP A 172 9.34 2.03 -25.71
N VAL A 173 8.95 0.88 -26.24
CA VAL A 173 9.67 -0.39 -26.10
C VAL A 173 11.07 -0.31 -26.71
N ASP A 174 11.27 0.45 -27.78
CA ASP A 174 12.56 0.54 -28.47
C ASP A 174 13.57 1.40 -27.69
N SER A 175 13.11 2.45 -27.01
CA SER A 175 13.92 3.15 -26.00
C SER A 175 14.30 2.25 -24.83
N LEU A 176 13.39 1.39 -24.36
CA LEU A 176 13.72 0.41 -23.31
C LEU A 176 14.78 -0.60 -23.78
N ARG A 177 14.64 -1.13 -25.01
CA ARG A 177 15.62 -2.05 -25.60
C ARG A 177 16.99 -1.41 -25.75
N ARG A 178 17.07 -0.16 -26.23
CA ARG A 178 18.33 0.58 -26.34
C ARG A 178 18.98 0.80 -24.98
N TYR A 179 18.19 1.19 -23.97
CA TYR A 179 18.69 1.37 -22.62
C TYR A 179 19.28 0.07 -22.05
N LEU A 180 18.58 -1.05 -22.20
CA LEU A 180 19.06 -2.34 -21.71
C LEU A 180 20.26 -2.87 -22.52
N GLY A 181 20.27 -2.69 -23.84
CA GLY A 181 21.36 -3.13 -24.72
C GLY A 181 22.68 -2.36 -24.51
N GLY A 182 22.62 -1.11 -24.07
CA GLY A 182 23.80 -0.32 -23.72
C GLY A 182 24.47 -0.69 -22.39
N HIS A 183 23.87 -1.57 -21.59
CA HIS A 183 24.41 -2.07 -20.31
C HIS A 183 24.91 -3.52 -20.41
N SER A 184 24.95 -4.11 -21.61
CA SER A 184 25.61 -5.38 -21.89
C SER A 184 27.11 -5.14 -22.13
N SER A 185 27.89 -4.98 -21.06
CA SER A 185 29.36 -5.11 -21.06
C SER A 185 29.85 -5.58 -19.70
#